data_AF-A0A1H4CXA1-F1
#
_entry.id   AF-A0A1H4CXA1-F1
#
_cell.length_a   1.000
_cell.length_b   1.000
_cell.length_c   1.000
_cell.angle_alpha   90.00
_cell.angle_beta   90.00
_cell.angle_gamma   90.00
#
_symmetry.space_group_name_H-M   'P 1'
#
loop_
_entity.id
_entity.type
_entity.pdbx_description
1 polymer ?
#
loop_
_entity_poly.entity_id
_entity_poly.type
_entity_poly.pdbx_seq_one_letter_code
_entity_poly.pdbx_strand_id
1 'polypeptide(L)'
;MVMKKRLRIFAGPNGSGKSTLFADISGRYKVGYFVNSDVIEQELLKQKYINLEDFGLNLTQEDLDSFLGVPDSITLLNKAKDAGYPIDIYVKENVIVDESKIVNSYGASLIQ
;
A
#
# COMPACT_ATOMS: atom_id res chain seq x y z
N MET A 1 12.92 25.89 -15.26
CA MET A 1 12.47 25.73 -13.85
C MET A 1 12.13 24.26 -13.65
N VAL A 2 12.85 23.53 -12.80
CA VAL A 2 12.54 22.11 -12.54
C VAL A 2 11.34 22.05 -11.59
N MET A 3 10.25 21.40 -12.02
CA MET A 3 9.09 21.14 -11.16
C MET A 3 9.49 20.13 -10.07
N LYS A 4 9.54 20.56 -8.80
CA LYS A 4 9.79 19.67 -7.67
C LYS A 4 8.48 19.04 -7.20
N LYS A 5 8.36 17.70 -7.29
CA LYS A 5 7.22 16.96 -6.72
C LYS A 5 7.20 17.14 -5.19
N ARG A 6 6.02 17.36 -4.61
CA ARG A 6 5.83 17.54 -3.15
C ARG A 6 5.00 16.40 -2.60
N LEU A 7 5.48 15.75 -1.55
CA LEU A 7 4.72 14.80 -0.75
C LEU A 7 3.74 15.56 0.16
N ARG A 8 2.50 15.06 0.28
CA ARG A 8 1.48 15.56 1.19
C ARG A 8 1.13 14.44 2.16
N ILE A 9 1.20 14.73 3.46
CA ILE A 9 0.92 13.75 4.52
C ILE A 9 -0.27 14.26 5.33
N PHE A 10 -1.30 13.44 5.45
CA PHE A 10 -2.44 13.69 6.33
C PHE A 10 -2.25 12.88 7.62
N ALA A 11 -1.75 13.52 8.68
CA ALA A 11 -1.43 12.89 9.96
C ALA A 11 -2.24 13.48 11.13
N GLY A 12 -2.40 12.69 12.20
CA GLY A 12 -3.23 13.03 13.37
C GLY A 12 -3.88 11.78 14.00
N PRO A 13 -4.43 11.86 15.22
CA PRO A 13 -5.02 10.72 15.92
C PRO A 13 -6.29 10.19 15.25
N ASN A 14 -6.71 8.98 15.61
CA ASN A 14 -7.97 8.40 15.13
C ASN A 14 -9.15 9.31 15.52
N GLY A 15 -10.10 9.47 14.59
CA GLY A 15 -11.23 10.38 14.77
C GLY A 15 -10.95 11.86 14.52
N SER A 16 -9.72 12.27 14.16
CA SER A 16 -9.39 13.69 13.91
C SER A 16 -9.88 14.25 12.56
N GLY A 17 -10.69 13.51 11.80
CA GLY A 17 -11.28 13.97 10.53
C GLY A 17 -10.37 13.94 9.30
N LYS A 18 -9.21 13.24 9.35
CA LYS A 18 -8.22 13.21 8.26
C LYS A 18 -8.81 12.72 6.93
N SER A 19 -9.53 11.60 6.94
CA SER A 19 -10.14 11.02 5.75
C SER A 19 -11.24 11.93 5.19
N THR A 20 -12.00 12.60 6.07
CA THR A 20 -13.00 13.61 5.69
C THR A 20 -12.35 14.80 4.98
N LEU A 21 -11.26 15.32 5.55
CA LEU A 21 -10.51 16.42 4.94
C LEU A 21 -9.89 16.01 3.59
N PHE A 22 -9.33 14.80 3.51
CA PHE A 22 -8.81 14.28 2.25
C PHE A 22 -9.89 14.18 1.18
N ALA A 23 -11.06 13.64 1.50
CA ALA A 23 -12.19 13.53 0.58
C ALA A 23 -12.69 14.90 0.09
N ASP A 24 -12.77 15.90 0.98
CA ASP A 24 -13.17 17.25 0.58
C ASP A 24 -12.13 17.92 -0.32
N ILE A 25 -10.83 17.75 -0.03
CA ILE A 25 -9.75 18.30 -0.87
C ILE A 25 -9.69 17.58 -2.22
N SER A 26 -9.81 16.25 -2.27
CA SER A 26 -9.72 15.47 -3.51
C SER A 26 -10.91 15.73 -4.44
N GLY A 27 -12.09 16.03 -3.89
CA GLY A 27 -13.26 16.46 -4.67
C GLY A 27 -13.10 17.84 -5.31
N ARG A 28 -12.17 18.67 -4.82
CA ARG A 28 -11.98 20.06 -5.28
C ARG A 28 -10.65 20.29 -6.02
N TYR A 29 -9.65 19.46 -5.78
CA TYR A 29 -8.29 19.64 -6.25
C TYR A 29 -7.65 18.32 -6.66
N LYS A 30 -6.77 18.36 -7.66
CA LYS A 30 -5.93 17.21 -8.01
C LYS A 30 -4.91 16.95 -6.89
N VAL A 31 -5.08 15.83 -6.18
CA VAL A 31 -4.22 15.44 -5.05
C VAL A 31 -3.04 14.54 -5.44
N GLY A 32 -3.04 13.99 -6.67
CA GLY A 32 -2.08 12.98 -7.10
C GLY A 32 -2.52 11.58 -6.64
N TYR A 33 -1.58 10.64 -6.60
CA TYR A 33 -1.83 9.30 -6.07
C TYR A 33 -1.98 9.35 -4.55
N PHE A 34 -2.94 8.60 -4.04
CA PHE A 34 -3.23 8.47 -2.62
C PHE A 34 -2.91 7.06 -2.17
N VAL A 35 -2.10 6.93 -1.11
CA VAL A 35 -1.69 5.64 -0.57
C VAL A 35 -2.00 5.64 0.92
N ASN A 36 -2.68 4.59 1.38
CA ASN A 36 -3.02 4.37 2.78
C ASN A 36 -3.24 2.87 3.00
N SER A 37 -2.61 2.33 4.04
CA SER A 37 -2.63 0.91 4.38
C SER A 37 -4.03 0.40 4.71
N ASP A 38 -4.87 1.20 5.37
CA ASP A 38 -6.22 0.77 5.70
C ASP A 38 -7.05 0.60 4.42
N VAL A 39 -6.87 1.51 3.45
CA VAL A 39 -7.53 1.40 2.13
C VAL A 39 -7.03 0.18 1.36
N ILE A 40 -5.71 -0.04 1.31
CA ILE A 40 -5.10 -1.22 0.68
C ILE A 40 -5.65 -2.50 1.33
N GLU A 41 -5.73 -2.57 2.66
CA GLU A 41 -6.27 -3.73 3.38
C GLU A 41 -7.73 -4.00 3.00
N GLN A 42 -8.57 -2.96 2.93
CA GLN A 42 -9.97 -3.10 2.51
C GLN A 42 -10.08 -3.57 1.04
N GLU A 43 -9.21 -3.10 0.15
CA GLU A 43 -9.18 -3.57 -1.24
C GLU A 43 -8.75 -5.04 -1.34
N LEU A 44 -7.70 -5.44 -0.62
CA LEU A 44 -7.28 -6.84 -0.55
C LEU A 44 -8.35 -7.76 0.04
N LEU A 45 -9.06 -7.32 1.08
CA LEU A 45 -10.20 -8.05 1.65
C LEU A 45 -11.33 -8.24 0.63
N LYS A 46 -11.52 -7.27 -0.28
CA LYS A 46 -12.59 -7.30 -1.28
C LYS A 46 -12.22 -8.13 -2.51
N GLN A 47 -11.01 -8.00 -3.04
CA GLN A 47 -10.66 -8.51 -4.37
C GLN A 47 -9.32 -9.26 -4.44
N LYS A 48 -8.55 -9.33 -3.34
CA LYS A 48 -7.27 -10.05 -3.25
C LYS A 48 -6.15 -9.56 -4.19
N TYR A 49 -6.31 -8.41 -4.82
CA TYR A 49 -5.25 -7.78 -5.60
C TYR A 49 -5.30 -6.25 -5.53
N ILE A 50 -4.15 -5.62 -5.79
CA ILE A 50 -3.97 -4.17 -5.95
C ILE A 50 -3.47 -3.91 -7.37
N ASN A 51 -4.16 -3.04 -8.10
CA ASN A 51 -3.74 -2.64 -9.44
C ASN A 51 -2.68 -1.53 -9.34
N LEU A 52 -1.47 -1.79 -9.83
CA LEU A 52 -0.37 -0.83 -9.74
C LEU A 52 -0.56 0.36 -10.70
N GLU A 53 -1.35 0.21 -11.76
CA GLU A 53 -1.68 1.31 -12.67
C GLU A 53 -2.44 2.44 -11.97
N ASP A 54 -3.23 2.13 -10.93
CA ASP A 54 -3.97 3.13 -10.14
C ASP A 54 -3.02 4.08 -9.38
N PHE A 55 -1.77 3.66 -9.19
CA PHE A 55 -0.69 4.42 -8.57
C PHE A 55 0.32 4.96 -9.59
N GLY A 56 0.06 4.77 -10.89
CA GLY A 56 0.97 5.13 -11.97
C GLY A 56 2.28 4.34 -11.96
N LEU A 57 2.23 3.12 -11.45
CA LEU A 57 3.36 2.20 -11.37
C LEU A 57 3.24 1.12 -12.45
N ASN A 58 4.39 0.67 -12.94
CA ASN A 58 4.52 -0.47 -13.83
C ASN A 58 5.68 -1.33 -13.32
N LEU A 59 5.38 -2.35 -12.53
CA LEU A 59 6.37 -3.16 -11.83
C LEU A 59 6.27 -4.63 -12.24
N THR A 60 7.38 -5.33 -12.03
CA THR A 60 7.54 -6.76 -12.31
C THR A 60 7.68 -7.55 -11.01
N GLN A 61 7.68 -8.89 -11.12
CA GLN A 61 8.02 -9.75 -9.98
C GLN A 61 9.45 -9.48 -9.47
N GLU A 62 10.39 -9.15 -10.36
CA GLU A 62 11.78 -8.89 -9.98
C GLU A 62 11.91 -7.61 -9.12
N ASP A 63 11.08 -6.60 -9.39
CA ASP A 63 10.99 -5.40 -8.56
C ASP A 63 10.47 -5.71 -7.16
N LEU A 64 9.44 -6.57 -7.07
CA LEU A 64 8.91 -7.03 -5.80
C LEU A 64 9.95 -7.86 -5.04
N ASP A 65 10.60 -8.83 -5.68
CA ASP A 65 11.63 -9.66 -5.05
C ASP A 65 12.79 -8.82 -4.52
N SER A 66 13.21 -7.80 -5.28
CA SER A 66 14.22 -6.84 -4.86
C SER A 66 13.79 -6.04 -3.63
N PHE A 67 12.52 -5.60 -3.60
CA PHE A 67 11.94 -4.92 -2.45
C PHE A 67 11.80 -5.83 -1.22
N LEU A 68 11.41 -7.10 -1.38
CA LEU A 68 11.31 -8.05 -0.27
C LEU A 68 12.67 -8.39 0.33
N GLY A 69 13.77 -8.18 -0.41
CA GLY A 69 15.13 -8.35 0.06
C GLY A 69 15.70 -7.20 0.90
N VAL A 70 15.00 -6.06 1.03
CA VAL A 70 15.53 -4.93 1.84
C VAL A 70 15.31 -5.15 3.35
N PRO A 71 16.16 -4.59 4.23
CA PRO A 71 16.09 -4.85 5.68
C PRO A 71 14.73 -4.54 6.32
N ASP A 72 14.07 -3.46 5.89
CA ASP A 72 12.78 -3.05 6.45
C ASP A 72 11.66 -4.03 6.07
N SER A 73 11.62 -4.49 4.82
CA SER A 73 10.70 -5.53 4.33
C SER A 73 10.92 -6.84 5.08
N ILE A 74 12.17 -7.28 5.22
CA ILE A 74 12.52 -8.50 5.98
C ILE A 74 12.03 -8.40 7.43
N THR A 75 12.21 -7.24 8.06
CA THR A 75 11.77 -7.02 9.46
C THR A 75 10.25 -7.12 9.57
N LEU A 76 9.51 -6.52 8.65
CA LEU A 76 8.05 -6.57 8.63
C LEU A 76 7.53 -7.99 8.35
N LEU A 77 8.11 -8.70 7.38
CA LEU A 77 7.78 -10.09 7.04
C LEU A 77 7.98 -11.03 8.24
N ASN A 78 9.10 -10.90 8.95
CA ASN A 78 9.36 -11.69 10.15
C ASN A 78 8.35 -11.39 11.25
N LYS A 79 8.07 -10.11 11.50
CA LYS A 79 7.07 -9.71 12.50
C LYS A 79 5.68 -10.26 12.16
N ALA A 80 5.28 -10.21 10.89
CA ALA A 80 4.01 -10.74 10.44
C ALA A 80 3.94 -12.26 10.65
N LYS A 81 5.01 -12.98 10.27
CA LYS A 81 5.15 -14.43 10.50
C LYS A 81 5.08 -14.81 11.97
N ASP A 82 5.82 -14.11 12.84
CA ASP A 82 5.84 -14.37 14.29
C ASP A 82 4.48 -14.09 14.94
N ALA A 83 3.71 -13.15 14.39
CA ALA A 83 2.34 -12.87 14.80
C ALA A 83 1.30 -13.86 14.22
N GLY A 84 1.71 -14.86 13.44
CA GLY A 84 0.81 -15.85 12.82
C GLY A 84 0.19 -15.42 11.49
N TYR A 85 0.71 -14.36 10.88
CA TYR A 85 0.22 -13.75 9.65
C TYR A 85 1.29 -13.76 8.54
N PRO A 86 1.75 -14.93 8.06
CA PRO A 86 2.70 -14.97 6.96
C PRO A 86 2.09 -14.29 5.72
N ILE A 87 2.87 -13.41 5.09
CA ILE A 87 2.48 -12.66 3.89
C ILE A 87 2.94 -13.45 2.65
N ASP A 88 2.02 -13.70 1.73
CA ASP A 88 2.24 -14.40 0.46
C ASP A 88 1.70 -13.53 -0.67
N ILE A 89 2.59 -12.81 -1.34
CA ILE A 89 2.25 -11.86 -2.40
C ILE A 89 3.16 -12.06 -3.62
N TYR A 90 2.63 -11.79 -4.81
CA TYR A 90 3.38 -11.79 -6.06
C TYR A 90 2.85 -10.75 -7.03
N VAL A 91 3.66 -10.35 -8.01
CA VAL A 91 3.25 -9.47 -9.11
C VAL A 91 2.95 -10.30 -10.35
N LYS A 92 1.77 -10.07 -10.93
CA LYS A 92 1.37 -10.63 -12.23
C LYS A 92 0.57 -9.58 -12.98
N GLU A 93 0.85 -9.39 -14.26
CA GLU A 93 0.08 -8.46 -15.12
C GLU A 93 -0.07 -7.05 -14.50
N ASN A 94 1.00 -6.54 -13.88
CA ASN A 94 1.05 -5.25 -13.18
C ASN A 94 0.02 -5.10 -12.03
N VAL A 95 -0.39 -6.22 -11.42
CA VAL A 95 -1.13 -6.22 -10.16
C VAL A 95 -0.32 -6.95 -9.09
N ILE A 96 -0.38 -6.48 -7.84
CA ILE A 96 0.05 -7.26 -6.69
C ILE A 96 -1.11 -8.16 -6.30
N VAL A 97 -0.91 -9.48 -6.31
CA VAL A 97 -1.88 -10.48 -5.84
C VAL A 97 -1.50 -10.93 -4.44
N ASP A 98 -2.50 -11.06 -3.57
CA ASP A 98 -2.36 -11.54 -2.19
C ASP A 98 -2.98 -12.92 -2.01
N GLU A 99 -2.14 -13.95 -1.90
CA GLU A 99 -2.50 -15.34 -1.61
C GLU A 99 -2.39 -15.68 -0.12
N SER A 100 -2.14 -14.68 0.74
CA SER A 100 -2.10 -14.89 2.18
C SER A 100 -3.43 -15.47 2.66
N LYS A 101 -3.34 -16.46 3.55
CA LYS A 101 -4.51 -17.11 4.16
C LYS A 101 -5.43 -16.11 4.85
N ILE A 102 -4.84 -15.07 5.45
CA ILE A 102 -5.56 -14.02 6.18
C ILE A 102 -5.00 -12.66 5.71
N VAL A 103 -5.85 -11.85 5.09
CA VAL A 103 -5.54 -10.44 4.82
C VAL A 103 -5.52 -9.71 6.16
N ASN A 104 -4.49 -8.89 6.37
CA ASN A 104 -4.30 -8.15 7.61
C ASN A 104 -3.42 -6.92 7.37
N SER A 105 -3.33 -6.07 8.39
CA SER A 105 -2.60 -4.81 8.32
C SER A 105 -1.10 -4.93 8.06
N TYR A 106 -0.44 -6.06 8.34
CA TYR A 106 0.96 -6.26 7.97
C TYR A 106 1.14 -6.35 6.45
N GLY A 107 0.30 -7.12 5.77
CA GLY A 107 0.32 -7.23 4.30
C GLY A 107 0.04 -5.90 3.62
N ALA A 108 -0.97 -5.18 4.11
CA ALA A 108 -1.29 -3.87 3.58
C ALA A 108 -0.20 -2.81 3.85
N SER A 109 0.46 -2.88 5.01
CA SER A 109 1.61 -2.00 5.32
C SER A 109 2.85 -2.31 4.49
N LEU A 110 3.04 -3.56 4.07
CA LEU A 110 4.16 -3.96 3.22
C LEU A 110 4.00 -3.42 1.79
N ILE A 111 2.76 -3.28 1.31
CA ILE A 111 2.44 -2.78 -0.04
C ILE A 111 2.47 -1.25 -0.12
N GLN A 112 2.20 -0.53 0.98
CA GLN A 112 2.23 0.93 1.05
C GLN A 112 3.66 1.50 0.97
#